data_AF-A0A811AS76-F1
#
_entry.id   AF-A0A811AS76-F1
#
_cell.length_a   1.000
_cell.length_b   1.000
_cell.length_c   1.000
_cell.angle_alpha   90.00
_cell.angle_beta   90.00
_cell.angle_gamma   90.00
#
_symmetry.space_group_name_H-M   'P 1'
#
loop_
_entity.id
_entity.type
_entity.pdbx_description
1 polymer ?
#
loop_
_entity_poly.entity_id
_entity_poly.type
_entity_poly.pdbx_seq_one_letter_code
_entity_poly.pdbx_strand_id
1 'polypeptide(L)'
;MLEGLLEQETGLNPTEIMTDTAGASELVFGLFWLLGYQFSPRPADAGASVFWRMDHDADYGVLNDIARGQSDPRKIVLQWDEMIRTAGS
;
A
#
# COMPACT_ATOMS: atom_id res chain seq x y z
N MET A 1 15.72 -0.55 -0.85
CA MET A 1 14.92 -1.39 0.07
C MET A 1 14.44 -2.65 -0.62
N LEU A 2 13.75 -2.55 -1.77
CA LEU A 2 13.32 -3.71 -2.56
C LEU A 2 14.52 -4.54 -3.10
N GLU A 3 15.54 -3.87 -3.66
CA GLU A 3 16.77 -4.51 -4.15
C GLU A 3 17.50 -5.32 -3.07
N GLY A 4 17.66 -4.76 -1.87
CA GLY A 4 18.26 -5.46 -0.73
C GLY A 4 17.45 -6.63 -0.16
N LEU A 5 16.17 -6.79 -0.54
CA LEU A 5 15.33 -7.94 -0.22
C LEU A 5 15.41 -9.03 -1.30
N LEU A 6 15.46 -8.61 -2.56
CA LEU A 6 15.55 -9.52 -3.71
C LEU A 6 16.97 -10.10 -3.87
N GLU A 7 18.01 -9.37 -3.46
CA GLU A 7 19.42 -9.78 -3.52
C GLU A 7 19.97 -10.23 -2.16
N GLN A 8 19.11 -10.65 -1.23
CA GLN A 8 19.52 -11.03 0.12
C GLN A 8 20.24 -12.39 0.13
N GLU A 9 21.55 -12.39 0.37
CA GLU A 9 22.43 -13.56 0.53
C GLU A 9 22.24 -14.32 1.86
N THR A 10 21.02 -14.36 2.41
CA THR A 10 20.74 -15.07 3.67
C THR A 10 19.59 -16.05 3.45
N GLY A 11 19.64 -17.24 4.07
CA GLY A 11 18.56 -18.24 3.97
C GLY A 11 17.25 -17.89 4.72
N LEU A 12 17.05 -16.63 5.09
CA LEU A 12 15.83 -16.15 5.73
C LEU A 12 14.84 -15.73 4.63
N ASN A 13 13.57 -16.14 4.78
CA ASN A 13 12.45 -15.68 3.95
C ASN A 13 11.63 -14.68 4.76
N PRO A 14 11.87 -13.36 4.65
CA PRO A 14 11.15 -12.36 5.43
C PRO A 14 9.69 -12.32 4.98
N THR A 15 8.76 -12.44 5.92
CA THR A 15 7.32 -12.30 5.64
C THR A 15 6.79 -10.91 5.97
N GLU A 16 7.50 -10.17 6.84
CA GLU A 16 7.12 -8.83 7.29
C GLU A 16 8.28 -7.84 7.17
N ILE A 17 7.99 -6.63 6.68
CA ILE A 17 8.96 -5.55 6.47
C ILE A 17 8.40 -4.24 7.04
N MET A 18 9.26 -3.49 7.72
CA MET A 18 8.92 -2.21 8.36
C MET A 18 9.88 -1.11 7.90
N THR A 19 9.35 0.08 7.57
CA THR A 19 10.15 1.26 7.19
C THR A 19 9.67 2.50 7.95
N ASP A 20 10.60 3.41 8.25
CA ASP A 20 10.37 4.66 8.97
C ASP A 20 10.43 5.89 8.02
N THR A 21 9.78 5.85 6.85
CA THR A 21 9.84 6.97 5.87
C THR A 21 8.48 7.47 5.43
N ALA A 22 8.13 8.68 5.90
CA ALA A 22 6.84 9.34 5.70
C ALA A 22 6.46 9.65 4.24
N GLY A 23 7.42 9.70 3.29
CA GLY A 23 7.16 10.18 1.92
C GLY A 23 7.03 9.12 0.82
N ALA A 24 7.51 7.89 1.05
CA ALA A 24 7.55 6.83 0.03
C ALA A 24 6.60 5.66 0.33
N SER A 25 5.70 5.81 1.30
CA SER A 25 5.05 4.67 1.96
C SER A 25 3.90 4.05 1.16
N GLU A 26 3.12 4.80 0.38
CA GLU A 26 1.89 4.28 -0.25
C GLU A 26 2.17 3.40 -1.48
N LEU A 27 3.04 3.86 -2.39
CA LEU A 27 3.44 3.09 -3.57
C LEU A 27 4.24 1.84 -3.19
N VAL A 28 5.13 1.98 -2.21
CA VAL A 28 5.92 0.86 -1.68
C VAL A 28 5.02 -0.14 -0.95
N PHE A 29 4.01 0.32 -0.19
CA PHE A 29 2.99 -0.54 0.41
C PHE A 29 2.21 -1.34 -0.64
N GLY A 30 1.73 -0.67 -1.70
CA GLY A 30 1.06 -1.36 -2.81
C GLY A 30 1.96 -2.39 -3.50
N LEU A 31 3.22 -2.06 -3.74
CA LEU A 31 4.17 -2.96 -4.39
C LEU A 31 4.50 -4.19 -3.54
N PHE A 32 4.76 -4.03 -2.24
CA PHE A 32 5.00 -5.18 -1.35
C PHE A 32 3.80 -6.12 -1.28
N TRP A 33 2.58 -5.56 -1.23
CA TRP A 33 1.37 -6.37 -1.26
C TRP A 33 1.23 -7.15 -2.56
N LEU A 34 1.52 -6.53 -3.71
CA LEU A 34 1.53 -7.20 -5.02
C LEU A 34 2.57 -8.32 -5.11
N LEU A 35 3.69 -8.18 -4.41
CA LEU A 35 4.75 -9.19 -4.33
C LEU A 35 4.49 -10.28 -3.26
N GLY A 36 3.37 -10.22 -2.55
CA GLY A 36 2.98 -11.20 -1.54
C GLY A 36 3.63 -11.00 -0.16
N TYR A 37 4.25 -9.84 0.08
CA TYR A 37 4.83 -9.49 1.37
C TYR A 37 3.85 -8.69 2.23
N GLN A 38 3.89 -8.91 3.53
CA GLN A 38 3.21 -8.05 4.48
C GLN A 38 4.08 -6.83 4.78
N PHE A 39 3.69 -5.67 4.27
CA PHE A 39 4.35 -4.40 4.60
C PHE A 39 3.56 -3.69 5.68
N SER A 40 4.21 -3.47 6.82
CA SER A 40 3.63 -2.81 8.00
C SER A 40 4.33 -1.44 8.21
N PRO A 41 4.14 -0.44 7.32
CA PRO A 41 4.77 0.86 7.48
C PRO A 41 4.22 1.51 8.74
N ARG A 42 5.08 2.19 9.50
CA ARG A 42 4.62 3.05 10.59
C ARG A 42 4.33 4.42 9.98
N PRO A 43 3.06 4.83 9.84
CA PRO A 43 2.75 6.14 9.30
C PRO A 43 3.21 7.16 10.33
N ALA A 44 4.37 7.79 10.10
CA ALA A 44 4.91 8.80 11.00
C ALA A 44 3.93 9.97 11.18
N ASP A 45 3.14 10.26 10.13
CA ASP A 45 2.13 11.32 10.09
C ASP A 45 0.74 10.77 9.73
N ALA A 46 0.24 9.80 10.51
CA ALA A 46 -1.14 9.30 10.35
C ALA A 46 -2.18 10.44 10.36
N GLY A 47 -1.91 11.53 11.08
CA GLY A 47 -2.76 12.73 11.10
C GLY A 47 -2.73 13.57 9.82
N ALA A 48 -1.72 13.41 8.96
CA ALA A 48 -1.62 14.07 7.65
C ALA A 48 -2.13 13.18 6.49
N SER A 49 -2.41 11.90 6.76
CA SER A 49 -2.85 10.94 5.75
C SER A 49 -4.33 11.14 5.39
N VAL A 50 -4.65 11.04 4.10
CA VAL A 50 -6.04 11.09 3.63
C VAL A 50 -6.65 9.70 3.69
N PHE A 51 -7.74 9.54 4.41
CA PHE A 51 -8.52 8.30 4.39
C PHE A 51 -9.48 8.31 3.20
N TRP A 52 -9.43 7.27 2.38
CA TRP A 52 -10.21 7.13 1.14
C TRP A 52 -11.37 6.17 1.30
N ARG A 53 -12.51 6.50 0.70
CA ARG A 53 -13.68 5.63 0.58
C ARG A 53 -13.66 4.91 -0.76
N MET A 54 -13.97 3.61 -0.74
CA MET A 54 -14.15 2.79 -1.93
C MET A 54 -15.57 2.89 -2.50
N ASP A 55 -16.54 2.95 -1.59
CA ASP A 55 -17.94 3.20 -1.91
C ASP A 55 -18.33 4.50 -1.21
N HIS A 56 -18.85 5.45 -1.98
CA HIS A 56 -19.27 6.74 -1.44
C HIS A 56 -20.48 6.59 -0.51
N ASP A 57 -21.39 5.68 -0.85
CA ASP A 57 -22.70 5.56 -0.21
C ASP A 57 -22.70 4.56 0.97
N ALA A 58 -21.58 3.86 1.17
CA ALA A 58 -21.39 2.95 2.30
C ALA A 58 -21.20 3.72 3.62
N ASP A 59 -21.78 3.18 4.68
CA ASP A 59 -21.58 3.65 6.04
C ASP A 59 -20.31 3.03 6.65
N TYR A 60 -19.29 3.85 6.89
CA TYR A 60 -18.02 3.44 7.51
C TYR A 60 -18.00 3.67 9.04
N GLY A 61 -19.16 3.99 9.64
CA GLY A 61 -19.32 4.22 11.07
C GLY A 61 -18.44 5.37 11.58
N VAL A 62 -17.64 5.09 12.60
CA VAL A 62 -16.75 6.09 13.24
C VAL A 62 -15.69 6.68 12.30
N LEU A 63 -15.42 6.01 11.17
CA LEU A 63 -14.46 6.50 10.19
C LEU A 63 -15.06 7.55 9.25
N ASN A 64 -16.39 7.78 9.32
CA ASN A 64 -17.06 8.65 8.37
C ASN A 64 -16.50 10.08 8.37
N ASP A 65 -16.16 10.59 9.56
CA ASP A 65 -15.71 11.97 9.77
C ASP A 65 -14.25 12.22 9.30
N ILE A 66 -13.46 11.15 9.19
CA ILE A 66 -12.05 11.22 8.77
C ILE A 66 -11.84 10.76 7.32
N ALA A 67 -12.76 9.96 6.77
CA ALA A 67 -12.72 9.47 5.39
C ALA A 67 -13.20 10.54 4.39
N ARG A 68 -12.26 11.42 3.99
CA ARG A 68 -12.50 12.57 3.10
C ARG A 68 -12.17 12.31 1.62
N GLY A 69 -11.36 11.29 1.32
CA GLY A 69 -10.98 10.93 -0.03
C GLY A 69 -12.03 10.04 -0.71
N GLN A 70 -12.18 10.17 -2.03
CA GLN A 70 -13.05 9.31 -2.83
C GLN A 70 -12.21 8.59 -3.89
N SER A 71 -12.09 7.27 -3.78
CA SER A 71 -11.38 6.49 -4.79
C SER A 71 -12.30 6.28 -6.01
N ASP A 72 -11.70 6.07 -7.17
CA ASP A 72 -12.43 5.63 -8.37
C ASP A 72 -12.03 4.17 -8.66
N PRO A 73 -12.85 3.19 -8.25
CA PRO A 73 -12.56 1.78 -8.47
C PRO A 73 -12.34 1.44 -9.94
N ARG A 74 -12.94 2.20 -10.88
CA ARG A 74 -12.78 1.96 -12.31
C ARG A 74 -11.35 2.21 -12.76
N LYS A 75 -10.66 3.18 -12.15
CA LYS A 75 -9.24 3.44 -12.44
C LYS A 75 -8.35 2.30 -11.97
N ILE A 76 -8.67 1.72 -10.80
CA ILE A 76 -7.94 0.57 -10.25
C ILE A 76 -8.09 -0.63 -11.19
N VAL A 77 -9.31 -0.94 -11.62
CA VAL A 77 -9.59 -2.04 -12.57
C VAL A 77 -8.88 -1.79 -13.91
N LEU A 78 -8.95 -0.56 -14.44
CA LEU A 78 -8.32 -0.22 -15.72
C LEU A 78 -6.79 -0.38 -15.69
N GLN A 79 -6.15 -0.11 -14.56
CA GLN A 79 -4.70 -0.19 -14.40
C GLN A 79 -4.22 -1.52 -13.82
N TRP A 80 -5.14 -2.44 -13.48
CA TRP A 80 -4.82 -3.67 -12.76
C TRP A 80 -3.76 -4.50 -13.46
N ASP A 81 -3.93 -4.77 -14.76
CA ASP A 81 -3.00 -5.58 -15.53
C ASP A 81 -1.60 -4.96 -15.62
N GLU A 82 -1.51 -3.63 -15.63
CA GLU A 82 -0.24 -2.91 -15.62
C GLU A 82 0.46 -3.04 -14.27
N MET A 83 -0.30 -2.92 -13.19
CA MET A 83 0.20 -3.06 -11.83
C MET A 83 0.76 -4.46 -11.58
N ILE A 84 0.03 -5.51 -12.00
CA ILE A 84 0.51 -6.90 -11.90
C ILE A 84 1.77 -7.11 -12.74
N ARG A 85 1.82 -6.60 -13.97
CA ARG A 85 2.98 -6.77 -14.86
C ARG A 85 4.22 -6.06 -14.32
N THR A 86 4.05 -4.86 -13.78
CA THR A 86 5.13 -4.09 -13.17
C THR A 86 5.69 -4.80 -11.93
N ALA A 87 4.85 -5.48 -11.15
CA ALA A 87 5.29 -6.26 -10.00
C ALA A 87 6.01 -7.57 -10.38
N GLY A 88 5.73 -8.13 -11.56
CA GLY A 88 6.36 -9.36 -12.05
C GLY A 88 7.59 -9.16 -12.95
N SER A 89 7.99 -7.93 -13.22
CA SER A 89 9.16 -7.55 -14.03
C SER A 89 10.40 -7.33 -13.17
#